data_AF-A0A150Q0V7-F1
#
_entry.id   AF-A0A150Q0V7-F1
#
_cell.length_a   1.000
_cell.length_b   1.000
_cell.length_c   1.000
_cell.angle_alpha   90.00
_cell.angle_beta   90.00
_cell.angle_gamma   90.00
#
_symmetry.space_group_name_H-M   'P 1'
#
loop_
_entity.id
_entity.type
_entity.pdbx_description
1 polymer ?
#
loop_
_entity_poly.entity_id
_entity_poly.type
_entity_poly.pdbx_seq_one_letter_code
_entity_poly.pdbx_strand_id
1 'polypeptide(L)'
;MEKSMVSSRIWTAIAIVWTFCAGGCSSVEAVQEAKISEQGGFRNPEERLAPGEDGGYCSAEVLRWQYDEPSATLRLADARLMLDCCGKRAIHVERIDSLYEVTERDEPDDAEGRCSEQCAFDLSVGVQDVPRGEIYVKLLRDVVDRQGSPAVVWSGTLDLEVAAGAVVLDDAPADAGCQEQSSPRPRSTTVAAR
;
A
#
# COMPACT_ATOMS: atom_id res chain seq x y z
N MET A 1 -33.67 63.04 -48.13
CA MET A 1 -32.53 63.87 -48.57
C MET A 1 -31.56 63.92 -47.39
N GLU A 2 -30.55 63.04 -47.36
CA GLU A 2 -29.17 63.34 -47.79
C GLU A 2 -28.58 64.46 -46.89
N LYS A 3 -27.54 64.27 -46.06
CA LYS A 3 -26.21 63.71 -46.34
C LYS A 3 -25.45 63.32 -45.05
N SER A 4 -24.70 62.22 -45.17
CA SER A 4 -23.29 61.97 -44.79
C SER A 4 -22.68 62.61 -43.54
N MET A 5 -22.21 61.79 -42.58
CA MET A 5 -20.78 61.44 -42.26
C MET A 5 -19.97 62.61 -41.68
N VAL A 6 -19.18 62.47 -40.59
CA VAL A 6 -17.83 61.86 -40.51
C VAL A 6 -17.50 61.70 -39.00
N SER A 7 -17.31 60.47 -38.47
CA SER A 7 -16.04 59.78 -38.12
C SER A 7 -15.06 60.62 -37.27
N SER A 8 -14.62 60.16 -36.09
CA SER A 8 -13.31 59.51 -35.82
C SER A 8 -12.71 60.21 -34.57
N ARG A 9 -12.03 59.65 -33.57
CA ARG A 9 -11.54 58.31 -33.20
C ARG A 9 -11.49 58.26 -31.67
N ILE A 10 -12.04 57.23 -31.04
CA ILE A 10 -11.81 56.94 -29.61
C ILE A 10 -10.68 55.93 -29.54
N TRP A 11 -9.60 56.30 -28.84
CA TRP A 11 -8.47 55.43 -28.57
C TRP A 11 -8.88 54.36 -27.55
N THR A 12 -9.00 53.11 -27.99
CA THR A 12 -9.19 51.97 -27.10
C THR A 12 -7.83 51.52 -26.55
N ALA A 13 -7.61 51.73 -25.25
CA ALA A 13 -6.50 51.11 -24.53
C ALA A 13 -6.82 49.62 -24.34
N ILE A 14 -6.02 48.75 -24.97
CA ILE A 14 -6.08 47.30 -24.78
C ILE A 14 -5.28 46.98 -23.51
N ALA A 15 -5.98 46.63 -22.44
CA ALA A 15 -5.38 46.03 -21.25
C ALA A 15 -5.07 44.56 -21.56
N ILE A 16 -3.79 44.21 -21.61
CA ILE A 16 -3.32 42.83 -21.73
C ILE A 16 -3.44 42.19 -20.34
N VAL A 17 -4.49 41.42 -20.12
CA VAL A 17 -4.64 40.55 -18.95
C VAL A 17 -3.72 39.34 -19.17
N TRP A 18 -2.58 39.35 -18.49
CA TRP A 18 -1.74 38.16 -18.33
C TRP A 18 -2.43 37.23 -17.34
N THR A 19 -3.21 36.28 -17.85
CA THR A 19 -3.70 35.15 -17.07
C THR A 19 -2.52 34.21 -16.83
N PHE A 20 -1.82 34.40 -15.71
CA PHE A 20 -0.95 33.39 -15.12
C PHE A 20 -1.83 32.22 -14.68
N CYS A 21 -1.93 31.18 -15.50
CA CYS A 21 -2.29 29.86 -15.01
C CYS A 21 -1.11 29.36 -14.18
N ALA A 22 -1.11 29.69 -12.88
CA ALA A 22 -0.38 28.93 -11.87
C ALA A 22 -1.07 27.56 -11.74
N GLY A 23 -0.92 26.72 -12.77
CA GLY A 23 -1.28 25.32 -12.73
C GLY A 23 -0.29 24.61 -11.84
N GLY A 24 -0.52 24.68 -10.52
CA GLY A 24 -0.02 23.66 -9.62
C GLY A 24 -0.59 22.34 -10.09
N CYS A 25 0.21 21.57 -10.82
CA CYS A 25 0.00 20.13 -10.91
C CYS A 25 0.21 19.60 -9.50
N SER A 26 -0.83 19.61 -8.68
CA SER A 26 -0.92 18.67 -7.57
C SER A 26 -0.97 17.32 -8.25
N SER A 27 0.18 16.65 -8.34
CA SER A 27 0.21 15.20 -8.45
C SER A 27 -0.70 14.70 -7.35
N VAL A 28 -1.89 14.24 -7.74
CA VAL A 28 -2.74 13.46 -6.86
C VAL A 28 -1.87 12.26 -6.51
N GLU A 29 -1.22 12.30 -5.36
CA GLU A 29 -0.65 11.10 -4.78
C GLU A 29 -1.83 10.13 -4.68
N ALA A 30 -1.77 9.03 -5.44
CA ALA A 30 -2.73 7.95 -5.33
C ALA A 30 -2.89 7.67 -3.84
N VAL A 31 -4.10 7.79 -3.31
CA VAL A 31 -4.29 7.70 -1.86
C VAL A 31 -3.87 6.30 -1.41
N GLN A 32 -2.75 6.26 -0.67
CA GLN A 32 -2.15 5.04 -0.14
C GLN A 32 -2.72 4.78 1.25
N GLU A 33 -3.61 3.79 1.37
CA GLU A 33 -4.04 3.31 2.68
C GLU A 33 -3.04 2.26 3.16
N ALA A 34 -1.97 2.71 3.83
CA ALA A 34 -1.00 1.82 4.46
C ALA A 34 -1.49 1.38 5.85
N LYS A 35 -1.36 0.10 6.16
CA LYS A 35 -1.65 -0.49 7.48
C LYS A 35 -0.53 -1.42 7.89
N ILE A 36 -0.28 -1.45 9.18
CA ILE A 36 0.74 -2.28 9.80
C ILE A 36 0.08 -2.93 11.00
N SER A 37 0.27 -4.23 11.14
CA SER A 37 -0.28 -4.96 12.26
C SER A 37 0.50 -4.71 13.55
N GLU A 38 -0.12 -5.08 14.66
CA GLU A 38 0.61 -5.39 15.90
C GLU A 38 1.43 -6.69 15.73
N GLN A 39 2.23 -7.02 16.73
CA GLN A 39 2.98 -8.29 16.78
C GLN A 39 2.04 -9.50 16.64
N GLY A 40 2.35 -10.43 15.74
CA GLY A 40 1.54 -11.62 15.44
C GLY A 40 0.50 -11.44 14.34
N GLY A 41 0.57 -10.34 13.58
CA GLY A 41 -0.24 -10.12 12.39
C GLY A 41 -1.59 -9.42 12.62
N PHE A 42 -2.32 -9.17 11.53
CA PHE A 42 -3.65 -8.57 11.57
C PHE A 42 -4.66 -9.55 12.18
N ARG A 43 -5.43 -9.04 13.15
CA ARG A 43 -6.54 -9.79 13.77
C ARG A 43 -7.68 -10.07 12.81
N ASN A 44 -7.91 -9.17 11.86
CA ASN A 44 -8.90 -9.33 10.81
C ASN A 44 -8.26 -10.06 9.61
N PRO A 45 -8.67 -11.30 9.29
CA PRO A 45 -8.12 -12.02 8.13
C PRO A 45 -8.32 -11.30 6.79
N GLU A 46 -9.34 -10.44 6.67
CA GLU A 46 -9.57 -9.65 5.46
C GLU A 46 -8.43 -8.65 5.21
N GLU A 47 -7.76 -8.15 6.25
CA GLU A 47 -6.60 -7.26 6.11
C GLU A 47 -5.35 -7.99 5.61
N ARG A 48 -5.29 -9.32 5.83
CA ARG A 48 -4.27 -10.20 5.23
C ARG A 48 -4.60 -10.61 3.80
N LEU A 49 -5.78 -10.28 3.29
CA LEU A 49 -6.30 -10.75 2.00
C LEU A 49 -6.28 -12.29 1.88
N ALA A 50 -6.41 -13.01 3.01
CA ALA A 50 -6.28 -14.46 3.06
C ALA A 50 -7.60 -15.15 2.69
N PRO A 51 -7.66 -15.95 1.59
CA PRO A 51 -8.86 -16.70 1.23
C PRO A 51 -8.97 -18.00 2.03
N GLY A 52 -9.18 -17.91 3.35
CA GLY A 52 -9.37 -19.08 4.23
C GLY A 52 -8.11 -19.60 4.94
N GLU A 53 -8.16 -20.85 5.43
CA GLU A 53 -7.09 -21.47 6.24
C GLU A 53 -5.87 -21.88 5.40
N ASP A 54 -5.00 -20.91 5.09
CA ASP A 54 -3.69 -21.14 4.48
C ASP A 54 -2.70 -21.64 5.54
N GLY A 55 -2.47 -22.96 5.64
CA GLY A 55 -1.27 -23.56 6.26
C GLY A 55 -0.93 -23.23 7.73
N GLY A 56 -1.75 -22.42 8.41
CA GLY A 56 -1.38 -21.76 9.67
C GLY A 56 -0.52 -20.52 9.42
N TYR A 57 -0.80 -19.43 10.14
CA TYR A 57 -0.16 -18.12 9.93
C TYR A 57 1.38 -18.18 9.90
N CYS A 58 1.99 -18.97 10.78
CA CYS A 58 3.45 -19.04 10.95
C CYS A 58 4.16 -19.99 9.96
N SER A 59 3.46 -20.55 8.98
CA SER A 59 4.03 -21.55 8.06
C SER A 59 4.89 -20.96 6.94
N ALA A 60 4.57 -19.74 6.47
CA ALA A 60 5.25 -19.10 5.34
C ALA A 60 5.00 -17.58 5.29
N GLU A 61 5.90 -16.83 4.66
CA GLU A 61 5.72 -15.43 4.27
C GLU A 61 4.97 -15.44 2.96
N VAL A 62 3.89 -14.68 2.88
CA VAL A 62 3.06 -14.69 1.67
C VAL A 62 2.59 -13.28 1.35
N LEU A 63 3.02 -12.80 0.19
CA LEU A 63 2.48 -11.61 -0.45
C LEU A 63 1.17 -11.96 -1.13
N ARG A 64 0.07 -11.41 -0.62
CA ARG A 64 -1.26 -11.54 -1.21
C ARG A 64 -1.67 -10.24 -1.87
N TRP A 65 -2.51 -10.37 -2.88
CA TRP A 65 -3.04 -9.22 -3.59
C TRP A 65 -4.50 -9.43 -3.98
N GLN A 66 -5.23 -8.33 -4.04
CA GLN A 66 -6.61 -8.27 -4.48
C GLN A 66 -6.82 -7.03 -5.33
N TYR A 67 -7.52 -7.17 -6.45
CA TYR A 67 -7.88 -6.07 -7.32
C TYR A 67 -9.40 -5.86 -7.32
N ASP A 68 -9.82 -4.67 -6.92
CA ASP A 68 -11.21 -4.21 -7.01
C ASP A 68 -11.39 -3.37 -8.27
N GLU A 69 -11.96 -3.96 -9.32
CA GLU A 69 -12.18 -3.31 -10.61
C GLU A 69 -13.10 -2.07 -10.52
N PRO A 70 -14.24 -2.08 -9.79
CA PRO A 70 -15.10 -0.90 -9.70
C PRO A 70 -14.41 0.35 -9.17
N SER A 71 -13.47 0.21 -8.23
CA SER A 71 -12.69 1.32 -7.69
C SER A 71 -11.27 1.43 -8.25
N ALA A 72 -10.90 0.59 -9.24
CA ALA A 72 -9.54 0.49 -9.79
C ALA A 72 -8.46 0.43 -8.70
N THR A 73 -8.71 -0.33 -7.64
CA THR A 73 -7.84 -0.38 -6.46
C THR A 73 -7.15 -1.73 -6.34
N LEU A 74 -5.82 -1.71 -6.35
CA LEU A 74 -4.98 -2.84 -5.97
C LEU A 74 -4.68 -2.79 -4.47
N ARG A 75 -4.98 -3.86 -3.75
CA ARG A 75 -4.54 -4.07 -2.38
C ARG A 75 -3.41 -5.10 -2.39
N LEU A 76 -2.35 -4.81 -1.66
CA LEU A 76 -1.24 -5.72 -1.38
C LEU A 76 -1.17 -5.96 0.12
N ALA A 77 -0.87 -7.18 0.54
CA ALA A 77 -0.63 -7.52 1.93
C ALA A 77 0.52 -8.54 2.01
N ASP A 78 1.65 -8.13 2.60
CA ASP A 78 2.69 -9.08 3.01
C ASP A 78 2.36 -9.56 4.42
N ALA A 79 2.15 -10.87 4.55
CA ALA A 79 1.78 -11.51 5.79
C ALA A 79 2.92 -12.39 6.31
N ARG A 80 3.08 -12.38 7.64
CA ARG A 80 4.13 -13.10 8.39
C ARG A 80 5.52 -12.49 8.19
N LEU A 81 5.67 -11.23 7.86
CA LEU A 81 6.97 -10.59 7.76
C LEU A 81 7.72 -10.60 9.12
N MET A 82 8.86 -11.30 9.19
CA MET A 82 9.71 -11.37 10.40
C MET A 82 10.65 -10.16 10.49
N LEU A 83 10.41 -9.27 11.45
CA LEU A 83 11.21 -8.06 11.69
C LEU A 83 11.59 -7.93 13.16
N ASP A 84 12.53 -7.01 13.48
CA ASP A 84 12.86 -6.70 14.89
C ASP A 84 11.59 -6.26 15.63
N CYS A 85 11.34 -6.75 16.84
CA CYS A 85 10.09 -6.48 17.57
C CYS A 85 9.93 -5.01 17.99
N CYS A 86 11.02 -4.27 18.15
CA CYS A 86 11.02 -2.91 18.71
C CYS A 86 11.30 -1.83 17.66
N GLY A 87 11.47 -2.20 16.38
CA GLY A 87 11.60 -1.25 15.30
C GLY A 87 10.31 -0.46 15.01
N LYS A 88 10.45 0.64 14.28
CA LYS A 88 9.35 1.28 13.55
C LYS A 88 9.28 0.69 12.17
N ARG A 89 8.05 0.50 11.69
CA ARG A 89 7.77 -0.14 10.41
C ARG A 89 7.02 0.83 9.54
N ALA A 90 7.25 0.76 8.23
CA ALA A 90 6.48 1.47 7.23
C ALA A 90 6.34 0.63 5.97
N ILE A 91 5.27 0.88 5.22
CA ILE A 91 5.11 0.40 3.85
C ILE A 91 4.74 1.58 2.97
N HIS A 92 5.38 1.67 1.80
CA HIS A 92 5.12 2.70 0.81
C HIS A 92 5.12 2.12 -0.59
N VAL A 93 4.37 2.71 -1.50
CA VAL A 93 4.36 2.35 -2.93
C VAL A 93 4.69 3.57 -3.78
N GLU A 94 5.71 3.42 -4.61
CA GLU A 94 6.03 4.34 -5.69
C GLU A 94 5.58 3.73 -7.02
N ARG A 95 4.88 4.53 -7.83
CA ARG A 95 4.48 4.14 -9.18
C ARG A 95 5.38 4.83 -10.20
N ILE A 96 6.05 4.03 -11.03
CA ILE A 96 6.90 4.47 -12.14
C ILE A 96 6.34 3.81 -13.40
N ASP A 97 5.50 4.53 -14.14
CA ASP A 97 4.73 4.00 -15.28
C ASP A 97 3.87 2.77 -14.90
N SER A 98 4.28 1.57 -15.34
CA SER A 98 3.65 0.27 -15.04
C SER A 98 4.39 -0.55 -13.97
N LEU A 99 5.46 0.00 -13.40
CA LEU A 99 6.19 -0.55 -12.26
C LEU A 99 5.61 0.02 -10.96
N TYR A 100 5.26 -0.87 -10.05
CA TYR A 100 4.88 -0.56 -8.68
C TYR A 100 6.00 -1.04 -7.76
N GLU A 101 6.80 -0.12 -7.27
CA GLU A 101 7.85 -0.39 -6.30
C GLU A 101 7.27 -0.26 -4.89
N VAL A 102 7.17 -1.38 -4.19
CA VAL A 102 6.66 -1.48 -2.83
C VAL A 102 7.86 -1.57 -1.90
N THR A 103 8.00 -0.63 -0.98
CA THR A 103 9.10 -0.63 0.00
C THR A 103 8.56 -0.83 1.40
N GLU A 104 9.00 -1.92 2.02
CA GLU A 104 8.81 -2.21 3.43
C GLU A 104 10.05 -1.77 4.19
N ARG A 105 9.87 -0.90 5.17
CA ARG A 105 10.96 -0.28 5.92
C ARG A 105 10.93 -0.75 7.37
N ASP A 106 12.09 -1.13 7.88
CA ASP A 106 12.35 -1.51 9.27
C ASP A 106 13.50 -0.67 9.82
N GLU A 107 13.16 0.26 10.72
CA GLU A 107 14.10 1.19 11.33
C GLU A 107 14.10 1.05 12.86
N PRO A 108 15.22 1.28 13.56
CA PRO A 108 15.23 1.28 15.02
C PRO A 108 14.24 2.31 15.59
N ASP A 109 13.61 1.98 16.73
CA ASP A 109 12.86 3.00 17.46
C ASP A 109 13.80 4.02 18.12
N ASP A 110 13.36 5.28 18.20
CA ASP A 110 14.21 6.37 18.69
C ASP A 110 14.51 6.24 20.20
N ALA A 111 13.64 5.57 20.96
CA ALA A 111 13.77 5.41 22.40
C ALA A 111 14.40 4.05 22.79
N GLU A 112 13.99 2.97 22.13
CA GLU A 112 14.39 1.60 22.51
C GLU A 112 15.43 0.97 21.57
N GLY A 113 15.67 1.57 20.39
CA GLY A 113 16.60 1.03 19.39
C GLY A 113 16.08 -0.28 18.77
N ARG A 114 16.95 -1.29 18.72
CA ARG A 114 16.61 -2.67 18.32
C ARG A 114 16.66 -3.58 19.53
N CYS A 115 15.66 -4.44 19.71
CA CYS A 115 15.65 -5.40 20.82
C CYS A 115 16.18 -6.79 20.47
N SER A 116 16.64 -7.02 19.24
CA SER A 116 17.25 -8.28 18.75
C SER A 116 16.31 -9.49 18.73
N GLU A 117 15.08 -9.34 19.22
CA GLU A 117 14.00 -10.30 19.10
C GLU A 117 13.30 -10.09 17.75
N GLN A 118 12.96 -11.17 17.06
CA GLN A 118 12.15 -11.11 15.85
C GLN A 118 10.68 -11.41 16.16
N CYS A 119 9.78 -10.65 15.55
CA CYS A 119 8.34 -10.80 15.65
C CYS A 119 7.73 -10.86 14.25
N ALA A 120 6.64 -11.61 14.11
CA ALA A 120 5.85 -11.60 12.88
C ALA A 120 4.96 -10.34 12.82
N PHE A 121 4.90 -9.72 11.64
CA PHE A 121 4.02 -8.59 11.34
C PHE A 121 3.35 -8.79 9.98
N ASP A 122 2.24 -8.10 9.77
CA ASP A 122 1.61 -7.97 8.47
C ASP A 122 1.61 -6.51 8.06
N LEU A 123 1.97 -6.24 6.81
CA LEU A 123 1.97 -4.91 6.21
C LEU A 123 1.04 -4.95 5.01
N SER A 124 0.13 -3.99 4.90
CA SER A 124 -0.75 -3.86 3.74
C SER A 124 -0.81 -2.45 3.20
N VAL A 125 -1.05 -2.33 1.91
CA VAL A 125 -1.17 -1.05 1.22
C VAL A 125 -2.19 -1.14 0.10
N GLY A 126 -3.05 -0.12 0.01
CA GLY A 126 -3.96 0.10 -1.11
C GLY A 126 -3.38 1.11 -2.11
N VAL A 127 -3.49 0.81 -3.40
CA VAL A 127 -3.07 1.67 -4.51
C VAL A 127 -4.27 1.90 -5.42
N GLN A 128 -4.67 3.16 -5.58
CA GLN A 128 -5.77 3.57 -6.45
C GLN A 128 -5.30 3.85 -7.87
N ASP A 129 -6.25 3.98 -8.80
CA ASP A 129 -6.02 4.29 -10.21
C ASP A 129 -5.04 3.30 -10.89
N VAL A 130 -5.11 2.03 -10.50
CA VAL A 130 -4.34 0.95 -11.11
C VAL A 130 -5.10 0.44 -12.33
N PRO A 131 -4.53 0.50 -13.54
CA PRO A 131 -5.21 0.01 -14.73
C PRO A 131 -5.35 -1.51 -14.67
N ARG A 132 -6.47 -2.02 -15.18
CA ARG A 132 -6.66 -3.46 -15.41
C ARG A 132 -5.62 -3.99 -16.40
N GLY A 133 -5.23 -5.25 -16.23
CA GLY A 133 -4.26 -5.96 -17.07
C GLY A 133 -3.01 -6.35 -16.29
N GLU A 134 -1.90 -6.55 -17.01
CA GLU A 134 -0.62 -6.91 -16.38
C GLU A 134 0.12 -5.70 -15.83
N ILE A 135 0.54 -5.79 -14.57
CA ILE A 135 1.44 -4.82 -13.94
C ILE A 135 2.70 -5.49 -13.44
N TYR A 136 3.80 -4.75 -13.34
CA TYR A 136 5.03 -5.25 -12.73
C TYR A 136 5.16 -4.72 -11.31
N VAL A 137 5.41 -5.61 -10.35
CA VAL A 137 5.59 -5.27 -8.94
C VAL A 137 7.00 -5.65 -8.51
N LYS A 138 7.62 -4.78 -7.72
CA LYS A 138 8.92 -5.01 -7.10
C LYS A 138 8.81 -4.72 -5.61
N LEU A 139 8.93 -5.77 -4.80
CA LEU A 139 8.93 -5.68 -3.34
C LEU A 139 10.36 -5.52 -2.82
N LEU A 140 10.58 -4.46 -2.05
CA LEU A 140 11.84 -4.09 -1.44
C LEU A 140 11.73 -4.13 0.08
N ARG A 141 12.82 -4.55 0.74
CA ARG A 141 12.98 -4.47 2.19
C ARG A 141 14.16 -3.58 2.55
N ASP A 142 13.86 -2.49 3.24
CA ASP A 142 14.81 -1.46 3.68
C ASP A 142 15.04 -1.56 5.19
N VAL A 143 16.19 -2.12 5.58
CA VAL A 143 16.62 -2.18 6.98
C VAL A 143 17.63 -1.05 7.21
N VAL A 144 17.16 0.05 7.79
CA VAL A 144 17.79 1.39 7.66
C VAL A 144 19.19 1.49 8.26
N ASP A 145 19.47 0.73 9.31
CA ASP A 145 20.75 0.69 10.02
C ASP A 145 21.68 -0.44 9.54
N ARG A 146 21.27 -1.20 8.52
CA ARG A 146 22.13 -2.15 7.81
C ARG A 146 22.81 -1.43 6.65
N GLN A 147 24.12 -1.62 6.49
CA GLN A 147 24.82 -1.09 5.33
C GLN A 147 24.31 -1.75 4.04
N GLY A 148 23.92 -0.93 3.06
CA GLY A 148 23.48 -1.39 1.75
C GLY A 148 22.35 -0.54 1.18
N SER A 149 21.87 -0.94 0.00
CA SER A 149 20.60 -0.49 -0.55
C SER A 149 19.47 -1.44 -0.09
N PRO A 150 18.20 -1.02 -0.17
CA PRO A 150 17.07 -1.91 0.06
C PRO A 150 17.20 -3.22 -0.74
N ALA A 151 16.93 -4.35 -0.10
CA ALA A 151 17.03 -5.67 -0.71
C ALA A 151 15.77 -5.97 -1.52
N VAL A 152 15.91 -6.53 -2.72
CA VAL A 152 14.77 -7.05 -3.49
C VAL A 152 14.33 -8.36 -2.86
N VAL A 153 13.13 -8.38 -2.28
CA VAL A 153 12.50 -9.59 -1.72
C VAL A 153 11.85 -10.39 -2.83
N TRP A 154 11.11 -9.71 -3.70
CA TRP A 154 10.44 -10.32 -4.84
C TRP A 154 10.23 -9.32 -5.96
N SER A 155 10.17 -9.83 -7.19
CA SER A 155 9.74 -9.04 -8.34
C SER A 155 9.08 -9.92 -9.39
N GLY A 156 7.97 -9.46 -9.95
CA GLY A 156 7.24 -10.21 -10.96
C GLY A 156 6.02 -9.48 -11.48
N THR A 157 5.32 -10.14 -12.40
CA THR A 157 4.09 -9.63 -13.01
C THR A 157 2.88 -10.11 -12.21
N LEU A 158 1.92 -9.21 -11.96
CA LEU A 158 0.59 -9.55 -11.49
C LEU A 158 -0.40 -9.38 -12.65
N ASP A 159 -1.25 -10.38 -12.87
CA ASP A 159 -2.34 -10.32 -13.85
C ASP A 159 -3.62 -9.85 -13.16
N LEU A 160 -3.99 -8.58 -13.33
CA LEU A 160 -5.17 -7.99 -12.72
C LEU A 160 -6.47 -8.32 -13.49
N GLU A 161 -6.42 -9.22 -14.47
CA GLU A 161 -7.62 -9.83 -15.03
C GLU A 161 -8.28 -10.80 -14.03
N VAL A 162 -7.50 -11.37 -13.11
CA VAL A 162 -8.03 -12.12 -11.96
C VAL A 162 -8.13 -11.22 -10.74
N ALA A 163 -9.14 -11.46 -9.89
CA ALA A 163 -9.46 -10.56 -8.79
C ALA A 163 -8.52 -10.67 -7.58
N ALA A 164 -7.75 -11.75 -7.46
CA ALA A 164 -6.84 -11.98 -6.34
C ALA A 164 -5.78 -13.04 -6.66
N GLY A 165 -4.69 -13.03 -5.90
CA GLY A 165 -3.65 -14.03 -5.96
C GLY A 165 -2.68 -13.96 -4.78
N ALA A 166 -1.72 -14.88 -4.76
CA ALA A 166 -0.74 -15.00 -3.69
C ALA A 166 0.61 -15.49 -4.22
N VAL A 167 1.68 -15.05 -3.58
CA VAL A 167 3.07 -15.47 -3.83
C VAL A 167 3.70 -15.82 -2.50
N VAL A 168 4.24 -17.03 -2.38
CA VAL A 168 5.06 -17.41 -1.22
C VAL A 168 6.44 -16.76 -1.37
N LEU A 169 6.78 -15.85 -0.45
CA LEU A 169 8.07 -15.15 -0.44
C LEU A 169 9.14 -15.98 0.27
N ASP A 170 8.74 -16.69 1.33
CA ASP A 170 9.60 -17.56 2.13
C ASP A 170 8.76 -18.71 2.70
N ASP A 171 9.07 -19.94 2.33
CA ASP A 171 8.34 -21.15 2.72
C ASP A 171 8.86 -21.78 4.02
N ALA A 172 9.86 -21.17 4.66
CA ALA A 172 10.33 -21.59 5.97
C ALA A 172 9.28 -21.26 7.04
N PRO A 173 8.91 -22.23 7.91
CA PRO A 173 8.16 -21.95 9.12
C PRO A 173 8.91 -20.96 9.99
N ALA A 174 8.20 -20.01 10.59
CA ALA A 174 8.82 -19.04 11.49
C ALA A 174 9.20 -19.66 12.84
N ASP A 175 10.28 -19.12 13.42
CA ASP A 175 10.80 -19.49 14.73
C ASP A 175 9.95 -18.92 15.89
N ALA A 176 10.49 -18.94 17.12
CA ALA A 176 9.82 -18.62 18.38
C ALA A 176 9.12 -17.24 18.45
N GLY A 177 9.37 -16.35 17.50
CA GLY A 177 8.78 -15.00 17.38
C GLY A 177 7.43 -14.92 16.67
N CYS A 178 6.94 -16.02 16.09
CA CYS A 178 5.64 -16.05 15.43
C CYS A 178 4.59 -16.75 16.31
N GLN A 179 3.53 -16.03 16.66
CA GLN A 179 2.34 -16.59 17.28
C GLN A 179 1.11 -16.14 16.51
N GLU A 180 0.29 -17.11 16.11
CA GLU A 180 -0.98 -16.80 15.48
C GLU A 180 -1.91 -16.11 16.49
N GLN A 181 -2.30 -14.87 16.19
CA GLN A 181 -3.35 -14.22 16.97
C GLN A 181 -4.68 -14.92 16.71
N SER A 182 -5.11 -15.76 17.65
CA SER A 182 -6.42 -16.40 17.58
C SER A 182 -7.53 -15.34 17.52
N SER A 183 -8.38 -15.39 16.50
CA SER A 183 -9.54 -14.51 16.38
C SER A 183 -10.43 -14.63 17.63
N PRO A 184 -11.06 -13.54 18.13
CA PRO A 184 -11.98 -13.63 19.24
C PRO A 184 -13.10 -14.63 18.93
N ARG A 185 -13.21 -15.72 19.71
CA ARG A 185 -14.35 -16.63 19.62
C ARG A 185 -15.64 -15.81 19.75
N PRO A 186 -16.62 -15.93 18.85
CA PRO A 186 -17.92 -15.30 19.05
C PRO A 186 -18.49 -15.80 20.38
N ARG A 187 -18.82 -14.87 21.28
CA ARG A 187 -19.48 -15.21 22.55
C ARG A 187 -20.78 -15.93 22.21
N SER A 188 -20.87 -17.20 22.59
CA SER A 188 -22.12 -17.95 22.55
C SER A 188 -23.12 -17.23 23.42
N THR A 189 -24.01 -16.47 22.80
CA THR A 189 -25.09 -15.80 23.50
C THR A 189 -26.16 -16.86 23.72
N THR A 190 -26.09 -17.56 24.84
CA THR A 190 -27.17 -18.44 25.27
C THR A 190 -28.37 -17.56 25.60
N VAL A 191 -29.27 -17.38 24.63
CA VAL A 191 -30.59 -16.81 24.88
C VAL A 191 -31.38 -17.85 25.66
N ALA A 192 -31.50 -17.65 26.97
CA ALA A 192 -32.42 -18.42 27.78
C ALA A 192 -33.84 -18.09 27.33
N ALA A 193 -34.51 -19.06 26.70
CA ALA A 193 -35.95 -18.99 26.48
C ALA A 193 -36.67 -19.01 27.85
N ARG A 194 -37.60 -18.07 28.04
CA ARG A 194 -38.58 -18.06 29.13
C ARG A 194 -39.92 -18.52 28.60
#